data_AF-A0A849NDC7-F1
#
_entry.id   AF-A0A849NDC7-F1
#
_cell.length_a   1.000
_cell.length_b   1.000
_cell.length_c   1.000
_cell.angle_alpha   90.00
_cell.angle_beta   90.00
_cell.angle_gamma   90.00
#
_symmetry.space_group_name_H-M   'P 1'
#
loop_
_entity.id
_entity.type
_entity.pdbx_description
1 polymer ?
#
loop_
_entity_poly.entity_id
_entity_poly.type
_entity_poly.pdbx_seq_one_letter_code
_entity_poly.pdbx_strand_id
1 'polypeptide(L)'
;MKNPLILIFLFTAICCSDNISNQENIFFEKPVVKKSAANYTKDSFTNSFPDNSSLQFISEAYTNNFNEEIRNDLLNYMKNEVTKLGEDVSIFEKILDQTHSNEKGNYLLPTYAERAQYENRDVWIFQITFGLGKPVFGRARCFVFGLPELDTLNYIGTR
;
A
#
# COMPACT_ATOMS: atom_id res chain seq x y z
N MET A 1 -5.60 -73.90 -20.91
CA MET A 1 -5.40 -72.50 -21.36
C MET A 1 -5.52 -71.58 -20.15
N LYS A 2 -4.49 -70.77 -19.90
CA LYS A 2 -4.46 -69.47 -19.21
C LYS A 2 -5.10 -69.35 -17.80
N ASN A 3 -4.26 -69.43 -16.77
CA ASN A 3 -4.27 -68.45 -15.66
C ASN A 3 -3.57 -67.15 -16.15
N PRO A 4 -3.56 -66.06 -15.37
CA PRO A 4 -4.66 -65.35 -14.69
C PRO A 4 -4.58 -63.84 -15.02
N LEU A 5 -5.56 -63.01 -14.68
CA LEU A 5 -5.28 -61.59 -14.42
C LEU A 5 -6.38 -60.95 -13.56
N ILE A 6 -6.13 -60.93 -12.26
CA ILE A 6 -6.78 -60.03 -11.32
C ILE A 6 -6.26 -58.62 -11.66
N LEU A 7 -7.12 -57.77 -12.20
CA LEU A 7 -6.81 -56.37 -12.45
C LEU A 7 -7.36 -55.54 -11.29
N ILE A 8 -6.50 -55.29 -10.30
CA ILE A 8 -6.73 -54.31 -9.24
C ILE A 8 -6.57 -52.93 -9.88
N PHE A 9 -7.69 -52.21 -10.04
CA PHE A 9 -7.63 -50.77 -10.32
C PHE A 9 -7.46 -50.03 -8.99
N LEU A 10 -6.20 -49.75 -8.65
CA LEU A 10 -5.84 -48.68 -7.73
C LEU A 10 -6.22 -47.35 -8.38
N PHE A 11 -7.28 -46.69 -7.89
CA PHE A 11 -7.46 -45.26 -8.13
C PHE A 11 -6.69 -44.50 -7.05
N THR A 12 -5.51 -44.02 -7.43
CA THR A 12 -4.71 -43.07 -6.66
C THR A 12 -5.45 -41.74 -6.58
N ALA A 13 -6.15 -41.49 -5.47
CA ALA A 13 -6.55 -40.16 -5.07
C ALA A 13 -5.39 -39.48 -4.35
N ILE A 14 -4.54 -38.76 -5.10
CA ILE A 14 -3.60 -37.79 -4.54
C ILE A 14 -3.79 -36.46 -5.27
N CYS A 15 -4.08 -35.44 -4.45
CA CYS A 15 -3.94 -34.00 -4.65
C CYS A 15 -4.69 -33.34 -5.82
N CYS A 16 -5.75 -32.62 -5.45
CA CYS A 16 -5.58 -31.17 -5.36
C CYS A 16 -6.01 -30.73 -3.96
N SER A 17 -5.04 -30.25 -3.21
CA SER A 17 -5.29 -29.35 -2.10
C SER A 17 -5.97 -28.12 -2.66
N ASP A 18 -7.29 -28.06 -2.57
CA ASP A 18 -7.96 -26.77 -2.53
C ASP A 18 -7.60 -26.17 -1.17
N ASN A 19 -6.40 -25.59 -1.12
CA ASN A 19 -6.17 -24.45 -0.25
C ASN A 19 -7.26 -23.46 -0.66
N ILE A 20 -8.33 -23.43 0.11
CA ILE A 20 -9.32 -22.37 0.10
C ILE A 20 -8.55 -21.10 0.44
N SER A 21 -7.98 -20.48 -0.59
CA SER A 21 -7.36 -19.17 -0.54
C SER A 21 -8.48 -18.14 -0.56
N ASN A 22 -9.30 -18.12 0.50
CA ASN A 22 -10.24 -17.03 0.75
C ASN A 22 -9.94 -16.44 2.12
N GLN A 23 -8.73 -15.91 2.29
CA GLN A 23 -8.59 -14.70 3.09
C GLN A 23 -9.10 -13.55 2.23
N GLU A 24 -10.43 -13.38 2.22
CA GLU A 24 -11.03 -12.12 1.75
C GLU A 24 -10.41 -10.99 2.58
N ASN A 25 -9.73 -10.06 1.90
CA ASN A 25 -8.97 -8.95 2.49
C ASN A 25 -9.74 -8.25 3.62
N ILE A 26 -9.15 -8.23 4.82
CA ILE A 26 -9.70 -7.68 6.08
C ILE A 26 -9.58 -6.13 6.09
N PHE A 27 -9.94 -5.46 5.00
CA PHE A 27 -9.97 -3.99 4.97
C PHE A 27 -11.36 -3.47 4.72
N PHE A 28 -11.83 -2.60 5.62
CA PHE A 28 -13.00 -1.78 5.37
C PHE A 28 -12.67 -0.66 4.38
N GLU A 29 -11.50 -0.02 4.51
CA GLU A 29 -11.07 1.08 3.64
C GLU A 29 -9.63 0.88 3.17
N LYS A 30 -9.36 1.20 1.90
CA LYS A 30 -8.07 0.89 1.25
C LYS A 30 -7.30 2.18 0.92
N PRO A 31 -5.97 2.19 1.06
CA PRO A 31 -5.14 3.29 0.58
C PRO A 31 -5.33 3.47 -0.92
N VAL A 32 -5.24 4.68 -1.42
CA VAL A 32 -5.28 4.94 -2.86
C VAL A 32 -3.90 4.71 -3.45
N VAL A 33 -3.80 3.91 -4.50
CA VAL A 33 -2.57 3.76 -5.30
C VAL A 33 -2.94 3.95 -6.76
N LYS A 34 -2.31 4.92 -7.43
CA LYS A 34 -2.61 5.20 -8.83
C LYS A 34 -1.41 5.73 -9.61
N LYS A 35 -1.59 5.80 -10.92
CA LYS A 35 -0.70 6.46 -11.87
C LYS A 35 -1.49 7.51 -12.63
N SER A 36 -0.91 8.68 -12.84
CA SER A 36 -1.55 9.76 -13.59
C SER A 36 -0.57 10.48 -14.52
N ALA A 37 -1.12 11.25 -15.45
CA ALA A 37 -0.36 12.18 -16.29
C ALA A 37 -0.27 13.58 -15.65
N ALA A 38 -0.62 13.74 -14.38
CA ALA A 38 -0.56 15.02 -13.70
C ALA A 38 0.90 15.48 -13.58
N ASN A 39 1.11 16.78 -13.76
CA ASN A 39 2.39 17.43 -13.55
C ASN A 39 2.20 18.56 -12.54
N TYR A 40 2.54 18.27 -11.29
CA TYR A 40 2.31 19.19 -10.18
C TYR A 40 3.43 20.24 -10.14
N THR A 41 3.03 21.50 -10.01
CA THR A 41 3.90 22.56 -9.50
C THR A 41 3.90 22.56 -7.98
N LYS A 42 4.81 23.30 -7.36
CA LYS A 42 4.77 23.55 -5.91
C LYS A 42 3.40 24.05 -5.42
N ASP A 43 2.81 25.00 -6.15
CA ASP A 43 1.53 25.61 -5.78
C ASP A 43 0.37 24.61 -5.92
N SER A 44 0.30 23.88 -7.04
CA SER A 44 -0.75 22.87 -7.21
C SER A 44 -0.60 21.72 -6.22
N PHE A 45 0.63 21.27 -5.93
CA PHE A 45 0.86 20.25 -4.89
C PHE A 45 0.34 20.71 -3.53
N THR A 46 0.63 21.96 -3.15
CA THR A 46 0.18 22.54 -1.87
C THR A 46 -1.34 22.66 -1.78
N ASN A 47 -2.02 22.88 -2.90
CA ASN A 47 -3.48 23.00 -2.93
C ASN A 47 -4.21 21.65 -3.13
N SER A 48 -3.51 20.63 -3.63
CA SER A 48 -4.09 19.30 -3.88
C SER A 48 -3.80 18.30 -2.77
N PHE A 49 -2.78 18.54 -1.93
CA PHE A 49 -2.38 17.62 -0.87
C PHE A 49 -2.47 18.25 0.52
N PRO A 50 -2.95 17.52 1.54
CA PRO A 50 -3.33 16.10 1.47
C PRO A 50 -4.59 15.82 0.65
N ASP A 51 -4.67 14.62 0.09
CA ASP A 51 -5.93 14.08 -0.42
C ASP A 51 -6.85 13.84 0.78
N ASN A 52 -7.73 14.81 1.03
CA ASN A 52 -8.57 14.85 2.23
C ASN A 52 -9.58 13.72 2.27
N SER A 53 -10.07 13.25 1.12
CA SER A 53 -11.00 12.13 1.06
C SER A 53 -10.34 10.83 1.52
N SER A 54 -9.18 10.49 0.96
CA SER A 54 -8.41 9.30 1.37
C SER A 54 -7.98 9.42 2.84
N LEU A 55 -7.56 10.61 3.27
CA LEU A 55 -7.21 10.88 4.67
C LEU A 55 -8.39 10.58 5.60
N GLN A 56 -9.57 11.09 5.28
CA GLN A 56 -10.76 10.90 6.08
C GLN A 56 -11.15 9.42 6.16
N PHE A 57 -11.23 8.73 5.02
CA PHE A 57 -11.64 7.32 4.98
C PHE A 57 -10.72 6.42 5.81
N ILE A 58 -9.40 6.56 5.64
CA ILE A 58 -8.44 5.77 6.43
C ILE A 58 -8.50 6.17 7.92
N SER A 59 -8.60 7.46 8.23
CA SER A 59 -8.60 7.91 9.64
C SER A 59 -9.83 7.42 10.40
N GLU A 60 -11.01 7.48 9.78
CA GLU A 60 -12.27 7.01 10.36
C GLU A 60 -12.28 5.48 10.53
N ALA A 61 -11.83 4.75 9.50
CA ALA A 61 -11.81 3.29 9.52
C ALA A 61 -10.87 2.72 10.60
N TYR A 62 -9.74 3.39 10.86
CA TYR A 62 -8.63 2.78 11.59
C TYR A 62 -8.30 3.36 12.96
N THR A 63 -8.92 4.48 13.36
CA THR A 63 -8.62 5.11 14.66
C THR A 63 -8.92 4.21 15.87
N ASN A 64 -10.02 3.46 15.83
CA ASN A 64 -10.48 2.69 16.99
C ASN A 64 -10.05 1.21 16.98
N ASN A 65 -9.44 0.73 15.90
CA ASN A 65 -9.06 -0.67 15.75
C ASN A 65 -7.60 -0.85 15.31
N PHE A 66 -6.80 0.23 15.26
CA PHE A 66 -5.39 0.19 14.89
C PHE A 66 -4.63 -0.92 15.60
N ASN A 67 -3.89 -1.67 14.81
CA ASN A 67 -2.82 -2.52 15.28
C ASN A 67 -1.74 -2.63 14.19
N GLU A 68 -0.63 -3.24 14.56
CA GLU A 68 0.53 -3.44 13.68
C GLU A 68 0.23 -4.35 12.48
N GLU A 69 -0.68 -5.31 12.64
CA GLU A 69 -1.11 -6.23 11.57
C GLU A 69 -1.86 -5.47 10.48
N ILE A 70 -2.85 -4.64 10.85
CA ILE A 70 -3.59 -3.77 9.93
C ILE A 70 -2.64 -2.88 9.13
N ARG A 71 -1.66 -2.27 9.80
CA ARG A 71 -0.69 -1.42 9.11
C ARG A 71 0.10 -2.21 8.06
N ASN A 72 0.62 -3.37 8.44
CA ASN A 72 1.39 -4.23 7.53
C ASN A 72 0.53 -4.70 6.35
N ASP A 73 -0.72 -5.02 6.62
CA ASP A 73 -1.68 -5.42 5.61
C ASP A 73 -1.93 -4.26 4.63
N LEU A 74 -2.14 -3.03 5.10
CA LEU A 74 -2.31 -1.86 4.22
C LEU A 74 -1.06 -1.57 3.38
N LEU A 75 0.14 -1.74 3.94
CA LEU A 75 1.40 -1.61 3.22
C LEU A 75 1.54 -2.69 2.13
N ASN A 76 1.19 -3.93 2.45
CA ASN A 76 1.17 -5.04 1.49
C ASN A 76 0.16 -4.81 0.37
N TYR A 77 -1.02 -4.28 0.70
CA TYR A 77 -2.00 -3.87 -0.30
C TYR A 77 -1.40 -2.85 -1.28
N MET A 78 -0.75 -1.79 -0.78
CA MET A 78 -0.14 -0.80 -1.67
C MET A 78 0.95 -1.39 -2.57
N LYS A 79 1.84 -2.25 -2.04
CA LYS A 79 2.87 -2.93 -2.84
C LYS A 79 2.26 -3.77 -3.96
N ASN A 80 1.15 -4.45 -3.68
CA ASN A 80 0.41 -5.21 -4.68
C ASN A 80 -0.19 -4.29 -5.76
N GLU A 81 -0.75 -3.15 -5.38
CA GLU A 81 -1.25 -2.17 -6.36
C GLU A 81 -0.13 -1.55 -7.20
N VAL A 82 1.03 -1.25 -6.60
CA VAL A 82 2.24 -0.79 -7.33
C VAL A 82 2.65 -1.82 -8.37
N THR A 83 2.64 -3.11 -8.02
CA THR A 83 2.91 -4.21 -8.96
C THR A 83 1.90 -4.22 -10.12
N LYS A 84 0.62 -4.05 -9.82
CA LYS A 84 -0.46 -4.03 -10.84
C LYS A 84 -0.32 -2.84 -11.80
N LEU A 85 0.25 -1.73 -11.35
CA LEU A 85 0.56 -0.57 -12.19
C LEU A 85 1.81 -0.76 -13.06
N GLY A 86 2.54 -1.87 -12.90
CA GLY A 86 3.79 -2.15 -13.62
C GLY A 86 4.97 -1.31 -13.13
N GLU A 87 4.89 -0.78 -11.91
CA GLU A 87 5.94 0.02 -11.29
C GLU A 87 6.86 -0.87 -10.42
N ASP A 88 8.08 -0.40 -10.16
CA ASP A 88 9.07 -1.13 -9.37
C ASP A 88 8.75 -1.08 -7.87
N VAL A 89 8.33 -2.22 -7.31
CA VAL A 89 8.03 -2.36 -5.89
C VAL A 89 9.25 -2.08 -5.01
N SER A 90 10.46 -2.37 -5.48
CA SER A 90 11.69 -2.13 -4.68
C SER A 90 11.96 -0.64 -4.48
N ILE A 91 11.57 0.21 -5.44
CA ILE A 91 11.60 1.67 -5.30
C ILE A 91 10.55 2.10 -4.27
N PHE A 92 9.36 1.52 -4.33
CA PHE A 92 8.29 1.84 -3.40
C PHE A 92 8.62 1.41 -1.96
N GLU A 93 9.25 0.26 -1.75
CA GLU A 93 9.71 -0.19 -0.44
C GLU A 93 10.71 0.79 0.20
N LYS A 94 11.62 1.36 -0.60
CA LYS A 94 12.52 2.43 -0.12
C LYS A 94 11.77 3.68 0.34
N ILE A 95 10.66 4.03 -0.31
CA ILE A 95 9.79 5.14 0.14
C ILE A 95 9.16 4.81 1.50
N LEU A 96 8.68 3.58 1.69
CA LEU A 96 8.11 3.15 2.97
C LEU A 96 9.14 3.25 4.10
N ASP A 97 10.39 2.89 3.82
CA ASP A 97 11.50 2.99 4.77
C ASP A 97 11.87 4.44 5.07
N GLN A 98 12.05 5.29 4.05
CA GLN A 98 12.39 6.71 4.23
C GLN A 98 11.32 7.50 4.97
N THR A 99 10.07 7.06 4.90
CA THR A 99 8.96 7.71 5.58
C THR A 99 8.65 7.12 6.95
N HIS A 100 9.44 6.14 7.40
CA HIS A 100 9.28 5.42 8.66
C HIS A 100 7.94 4.68 8.78
N SER A 101 7.26 4.41 7.66
CA SER A 101 5.96 3.73 7.65
C SER A 101 6.03 2.31 8.20
N ASN A 102 7.23 1.70 8.15
CA ASN A 102 7.51 0.35 8.62
C ASN A 102 7.96 0.29 10.10
N GLU A 103 8.15 1.44 10.77
CA GLU A 103 8.69 1.47 12.13
C GLU A 103 7.64 1.08 13.18
N LYS A 104 7.95 0.06 13.97
CA LYS A 104 7.09 -0.42 15.07
C LYS A 104 6.89 0.66 16.14
N GLY A 105 5.69 0.69 16.71
CA GLY A 105 5.35 1.61 17.81
C GLY A 105 5.00 3.03 17.35
N ASN A 106 5.13 3.34 16.06
CA ASN A 106 4.63 4.58 15.48
C ASN A 106 3.18 4.40 14.99
N TYR A 107 2.30 5.31 15.39
CA TYR A 107 0.93 5.37 14.88
C TYR A 107 0.93 6.03 13.50
N LEU A 108 1.32 5.26 12.49
CA LEU A 108 1.38 5.67 11.08
C LEU A 108 0.57 4.68 10.24
N LEU A 109 -0.21 5.17 9.29
CA LEU A 109 -0.88 4.34 8.30
C LEU A 109 -0.62 4.93 6.91
N PRO A 110 -0.24 4.09 5.93
CA PRO A 110 -0.21 4.55 4.56
C PRO A 110 -1.62 4.94 4.11
N THR A 111 -1.75 5.98 3.27
CA THR A 111 -3.06 6.47 2.85
C THR A 111 -3.17 6.69 1.36
N TYR A 112 -2.12 7.20 0.72
CA TYR A 112 -2.17 7.50 -0.70
C TYR A 112 -0.77 7.42 -1.32
N ALA A 113 -0.70 6.88 -2.53
CA ALA A 113 0.46 6.94 -3.40
C ALA A 113 0.05 7.23 -4.85
N GLU A 114 0.78 8.11 -5.50
CA GLU A 114 0.59 8.42 -6.91
C GLU A 114 1.90 8.51 -7.67
N ARG A 115 2.01 7.74 -8.76
CA ARG A 115 3.04 7.92 -9.77
C ARG A 115 2.61 9.03 -10.74
N ALA A 116 3.34 10.14 -10.74
CA ALA A 116 3.02 11.33 -11.54
C ALA A 116 4.30 12.10 -11.90
N GLN A 117 4.15 13.36 -12.32
CA GLN A 117 5.24 14.32 -12.46
C GLN A 117 5.14 15.46 -11.44
N TYR A 118 6.29 15.99 -11.04
CA TYR A 118 6.42 17.24 -10.28
C TYR A 118 7.48 18.11 -10.94
N GLU A 119 7.10 19.30 -11.39
CA GLU A 119 7.97 20.22 -12.14
C GLU A 119 8.68 19.53 -13.32
N ASN A 120 7.93 18.71 -14.08
CA ASN A 120 8.40 17.89 -15.21
C ASN A 120 9.38 16.76 -14.85
N ARG A 121 9.53 16.44 -13.56
CA ARG A 121 10.32 15.28 -13.12
C ARG A 121 9.39 14.15 -12.73
N ASP A 122 9.82 12.93 -13.03
CA ASP A 122 9.11 11.74 -12.59
C ASP A 122 9.19 11.57 -11.08
N VAL A 123 8.04 11.36 -10.44
CA VAL A 123 7.96 11.26 -8.98
C VAL A 123 6.98 10.21 -8.51
N TRP A 124 7.18 9.80 -7.26
CA TRP A 124 6.13 9.29 -6.39
C TRP A 124 5.66 10.37 -5.43
N ILE A 125 4.36 10.65 -5.40
CA ILE A 125 3.73 11.41 -4.32
C ILE A 125 3.21 10.42 -3.30
N PHE A 126 3.57 10.59 -2.03
CA PHE A 126 3.22 9.66 -0.95
C PHE A 126 2.60 10.38 0.24
N GLN A 127 1.51 9.85 0.78
CA GLN A 127 0.83 10.39 1.94
C GLN A 127 0.64 9.33 3.02
N ILE A 128 0.95 9.72 4.25
CA ILE A 128 0.77 8.93 5.46
C ILE A 128 -0.15 9.69 6.39
N THR A 129 -1.12 9.01 7.00
CA THR A 129 -1.86 9.52 8.16
C THR A 129 -1.19 9.09 9.45
N PHE A 130 -1.15 9.98 10.45
CA PHE A 130 -0.47 9.71 11.72
C PHE A 130 -1.23 10.19 12.95
N GLY A 131 -1.03 9.47 14.06
CA GLY A 131 -1.49 9.83 15.40
C GLY A 131 -0.36 10.34 16.30
N LEU A 132 -0.69 11.20 17.27
CA LEU A 132 0.29 11.74 18.24
C LEU A 132 0.27 10.93 19.53
N GLY A 133 1.09 9.87 19.58
CA GLY A 133 1.25 9.02 20.78
C GLY A 133 0.04 8.14 21.09
N LYS A 134 -0.99 8.12 20.23
CA LYS A 134 -2.17 7.26 20.29
C LYS A 134 -2.72 7.06 18.87
N PRO A 135 -3.54 6.02 18.61
CA PRO A 135 -4.08 5.73 17.28
C PRO A 135 -5.23 6.67 16.87
N VAL A 136 -5.15 7.95 17.20
CA VAL A 136 -6.11 8.96 16.74
C VAL A 136 -5.54 9.60 15.48
N PHE A 137 -5.91 9.02 14.34
CA PHE A 137 -5.50 9.47 13.02
C PHE A 137 -6.31 10.68 12.57
N GLY A 138 -5.76 11.47 11.65
CA GLY A 138 -6.39 12.71 11.18
C GLY A 138 -5.38 13.78 10.77
N ARG A 139 -4.09 13.53 10.98
CA ARG A 139 -3.00 14.34 10.45
C ARG A 139 -2.32 13.61 9.31
N ALA A 140 -1.91 14.35 8.30
CA ALA A 140 -1.18 13.85 7.14
C ALA A 140 0.23 14.43 7.03
N ARG A 141 1.15 13.59 6.53
CA ARG A 141 2.42 13.99 5.93
C ARG A 141 2.40 13.60 4.47
N CYS A 142 2.70 14.54 3.59
CA CYS A 142 2.73 14.35 2.15
C CYS A 142 4.15 14.62 1.65
N PHE A 143 4.68 13.72 0.83
CA PHE A 143 6.04 13.75 0.31
C PHE A 143 6.00 13.67 -1.22
N VAL A 144 6.94 14.35 -1.86
CA VAL A 144 7.24 14.18 -3.29
C VAL A 144 8.64 13.60 -3.40
N PHE A 145 8.76 12.36 -3.86
CA PHE A 145 10.02 11.66 -4.07
C PHE A 145 10.39 11.65 -5.55
N GLY A 146 11.54 12.27 -5.88
CA GLY A 146 12.12 12.22 -7.23
C GLY A 146 12.55 10.81 -7.62
N LEU A 147 12.42 10.46 -8.89
CA LEU A 147 12.91 9.19 -9.42
C LEU A 147 14.13 9.40 -10.35
N PRO A 148 15.10 8.45 -10.34
CA PRO A 148 15.14 7.23 -9.51
C PRO A 148 15.77 7.39 -8.12
N GLU A 149 16.34 8.55 -7.78
CA GLU A 149 17.19 8.73 -6.59
C GLU A 149 16.44 8.79 -5.26
N LEU A 150 15.12 8.99 -5.28
CA LEU A 150 14.25 9.15 -4.11
C LEU A 150 14.68 10.32 -3.22
N ASP A 151 15.08 11.43 -3.82
CA ASP A 151 15.24 12.70 -3.13
C ASP A 151 13.87 13.31 -2.81
N THR A 152 13.71 13.84 -1.60
CA THR A 152 12.47 14.54 -1.22
C THR A 152 12.45 15.93 -1.84
N LEU A 153 11.75 16.07 -2.97
CA LEU A 153 11.61 17.32 -3.72
C LEU A 153 10.68 18.33 -3.03
N ASN A 154 9.67 17.83 -2.30
CA ASN A 154 8.76 18.67 -1.52
C ASN A 154 8.13 17.88 -0.37
N TYR A 155 7.69 18.59 0.66
CA TYR A 155 7.09 18.02 1.86
C TYR A 155 6.05 18.98 2.45
N ILE A 156 4.89 18.43 2.82
CA ILE A 156 3.84 19.15 3.57
C ILE A 156 3.44 18.31 4.77
N GLY A 157 3.45 18.92 5.95
CA GLY A 157 2.86 18.35 7.16
C GLY A 157 1.65 19.15 7.59
N THR A 158 0.54 18.48 7.85
CA THR A 158 -0.64 19.10 8.46
C THR A 158 -0.54 19.05 10.00
N ARG A 159 -1.07 20.08 10.67
CA ARG A 159 -1.03 20.24 12.13
C ARG A 159 -2.26 19.66 12.80
#